data_AF-A0A661Q0S1-F1
#
_entry.id   AF-A0A661Q0S1-F1
#
_cell.length_a   1.000
_cell.length_b   1.000
_cell.length_c   1.000
_cell.angle_alpha   90.00
_cell.angle_beta   90.00
_cell.angle_gamma   90.00
#
_symmetry.space_group_name_H-M   'P 1'
#
loop_
_entity.id
_entity.type
_entity.pdbx_description
1 polymer ?
#
loop_
_entity_poly.entity_id
_entity_poly.type
_entity_poly.pdbx_seq_one_letter_code
_entity_poly.pdbx_strand_id
1 'polypeptide(L)' 'MNPTRLSRIMMAQILALFVLGFIFPNPHPHFWWQKIPAFDIFFGFLVSILLIVFAKWLAHNWLLKDKDYYNHD' A
#
# COMPACT_ATOMS: atom_id res chain seq x y z
N MET A 1 -18.03 -4.96 13.26
CA MET A 1 -17.68 -3.60 12.77
C MET A 1 -18.59 -3.28 11.59
N ASN A 2 -19.40 -2.22 11.64
CA ASN A 2 -20.29 -1.88 10.52
C ASN A 2 -19.43 -1.50 9.30
N PRO A 3 -19.63 -2.10 8.12
CA PRO A 3 -18.77 -1.90 6.95
C PRO A 3 -18.72 -0.42 6.52
N THR A 4 -19.81 0.31 6.73
CA THR A 4 -19.92 1.75 6.45
C THR A 4 -19.06 2.62 7.38
N ARG A 5 -18.77 2.17 8.61
CA ARG A 5 -17.91 2.92 9.55
C ARG A 5 -16.44 2.78 9.20
N LEU A 6 -16.01 1.57 8.82
CA LEU A 6 -14.63 1.32 8.40
C LEU A 6 -14.29 2.13 7.14
N SER A 7 -15.16 2.10 6.13
CA SER A 7 -14.95 2.84 4.88
C SER A 7 -14.84 4.35 5.10
N ARG A 8 -15.61 4.90 6.06
CA ARG A 8 -15.54 6.32 6.42
C ARG A 8 -14.22 6.68 7.11
N ILE A 9 -13.71 5.81 7.98
CA ILE A 9 -12.42 6.02 8.65
C ILE A 9 -11.29 6.01 7.63
N MET A 10 -11.27 5.03 6.72
CA MET A 10 -10.24 4.94 5.67
C MET A 10 -10.27 6.17 4.75
N MET A 11 -11.47 6.62 4.35
CA MET A 11 -11.63 7.82 3.53
C MET A 11 -11.19 9.10 4.26
N ALA A 12 -11.49 9.21 5.56
CA ALA A 12 -11.06 10.33 6.39
C ALA A 12 -9.53 10.37 6.54
N GLN A 13 -8.87 9.23 6.69
CA GLN A 13 -7.41 9.13 6.76
C GLN A 13 -6.74 9.58 5.46
N ILE A 14 -7.26 9.16 4.31
CA ILE A 14 -6.75 9.57 2.99
C ILE A 14 -6.89 11.08 2.81
N LEU A 15 -8.06 11.65 3.14
CA LEU A 15 -8.31 13.09 3.08
C LEU A 15 -7.38 13.88 4.02
N ALA A 16 -7.17 13.41 5.25
CA ALA A 16 -6.28 14.04 6.20
C ALA A 16 -4.83 14.09 5.69
N LEU A 17 -4.33 12.97 5.15
CA LEU A 17 -2.99 12.91 4.55
C LEU A 17 -2.87 13.83 3.33
N PHE A 18 -3.92 13.94 2.51
CA PHE A 18 -3.93 14.81 1.34
C PHE A 18 -3.81 16.28 1.72
N VAL A 19 -4.59 16.70 2.73
CA VAL A 19 -4.53 18.06 3.27
C VAL A 19 -3.17 18.33 3.91
N LEU A 20 -2.62 17.38 4.67
CA LEU A 20 -1.33 17.55 5.34
C LEU A 20 -0.16 17.66 4.34
N GLY A 21 -0.21 16.91 3.24
CA GLY A 21 0.75 17.04 2.13
C GLY A 21 0.67 18.37 1.37
N PHE A 22 -0.44 19.10 1.50
CA PHE A 22 -0.60 20.45 0.93
C PHE A 22 -0.17 21.56 1.91
N ILE A 23 -0.34 21.33 3.23
CA ILE A 23 0.01 22.27 4.30
C ILE A 23 1.52 22.30 4.58
N PHE A 24 2.23 21.19 4.39
CA PHE A 24 3.67 21.09 4.61
C PHE A 24 4.43 20.89 3.29
N PRO A 25 4.46 21.88 2.37
CA PRO A 25 5.33 21.82 1.21
C PRO A 25 6.77 21.86 1.70
N ASN A 26 7.57 20.85 1.31
CA ASN A 26 8.99 20.77 1.68
C ASN A 26 9.72 22.05 1.21
N PRO A 27 10.26 22.88 2.12
CA PRO A 27 10.86 24.17 1.76
C PRO A 27 12.21 24.01 1.02
N HIS A 28 12.84 22.84 1.13
CA HIS A 28 14.07 22.47 0.40
C HIS A 28 13.86 21.13 -0.33
N PRO A 29 13.21 21.12 -1.50
CA PRO A 29 13.07 19.90 -2.29
C PRO A 29 14.45 19.52 -2.85
N HIS A 30 15.13 18.55 -2.22
CA HIS A 30 16.39 17.99 -2.72
C HIS A 30 16.16 17.12 -3.96
N PHE A 31 14.95 16.59 -4.12
CA PHE A 31 14.57 15.75 -5.23
C PHE A 31 13.27 16.26 -5.88
N TRP A 32 13.15 16.08 -7.20
CA TRP A 32 11.97 16.52 -7.97
C TRP A 32 10.67 15.99 -7.35
N TRP A 33 10.60 14.71 -7.00
CA TRP A 33 9.37 14.10 -6.47
C TRP A 33 8.83 14.76 -5.19
N GLN A 34 9.67 15.43 -4.39
CA GLN A 34 9.22 16.17 -3.20
C GLN A 34 8.48 17.48 -3.53
N LYS A 35 8.55 17.96 -4.77
CA LYS A 35 7.73 19.10 -5.25
C LYS A 35 6.28 18.70 -5.53
N ILE A 36 5.98 17.42 -5.67
CA ILE A 36 4.63 16.96 -5.99
C ILE A 36 3.86 16.79 -4.68
N PRO A 37 2.91 17.69 -4.35
CA PRO A 37 2.07 17.50 -3.17
C PRO A 37 1.27 16.21 -3.32
N ALA A 38 1.07 15.50 -2.22
CA ALA A 38 0.37 14.20 -2.16
C ALA A 38 1.05 13.02 -2.88
N PHE A 39 2.32 13.15 -3.32
CA PHE A 39 3.09 12.03 -3.89
C PHE A 39 3.12 10.81 -2.96
N ASP A 40 3.26 11.04 -1.66
CA ASP A 40 3.34 9.98 -0.65
C ASP A 40 2.09 9.09 -0.58
N ILE A 41 0.91 9.64 -0.88
CA ILE A 41 -0.36 8.89 -0.86
C ILE A 41 -0.42 7.96 -2.08
N PHE A 42 -0.07 8.49 -3.27
CA PHE A 42 0.01 7.69 -4.49
C PHE A 42 1.05 6.59 -4.36
N PHE A 43 2.23 6.92 -3.85
CA PHE A 43 3.29 5.94 -3.62
C PHE A 43 2.89 4.91 -2.58
N GLY A 44 2.33 5.31 -1.44
CA GLY A 44 1.87 4.39 -0.40
C GLY A 44 0.79 3.43 -0.90
N PHE A 45 -0.17 3.93 -1.69
CA PHE A 45 -1.20 3.10 -2.31
C PHE A 45 -0.61 2.13 -3.35
N LEU A 46 0.25 2.63 -4.24
CA LEU A 46 0.89 1.84 -5.28
C LEU A 46 1.79 0.76 -4.68
N VAL A 47 2.59 1.11 -3.66
CA VAL A 47 3.46 0.18 -2.93
C VAL A 47 2.63 -0.87 -2.21
N SER A 48 1.48 -0.51 -1.63
CA SER A 48 0.60 -1.49 -0.99
C SER A 48 0.08 -2.54 -1.98
N ILE A 49 -0.37 -2.12 -3.16
CA ILE A 49 -0.81 -3.04 -4.23
C ILE A 49 0.37 -3.89 -4.70
N LEU A 50 1.51 -3.26 -4.98
CA LEU A 50 2.70 -3.93 -5.47
C LEU A 50 3.18 -4.98 -4.48
N LEU A 51 3.16 -4.68 -3.18
CA LEU A 51 3.52 -5.62 -2.12
C LEU A 51 2.57 -6.82 -2.08
N ILE A 52 1.26 -6.63 -2.21
CA ILE A 52 0.29 -7.74 -2.26
C ILE A 52 0.52 -8.63 -3.49
N VAL A 53 0.73 -8.01 -4.66
CA VAL A 53 0.99 -8.74 -5.91
C VAL A 53 2.30 -9.51 -5.84
N PHE A 54 3.35 -8.86 -5.34
CA PHE A 54 4.67 -9.46 -5.17
C PHE A 54 4.63 -10.60 -4.15
N ALA A 55 3.92 -10.44 -3.04
CA ALA A 55 3.72 -11.49 -2.05
C ALA A 55 2.98 -12.70 -2.64
N LYS A 56 1.95 -12.47 -3.47
CA LYS A 56 1.25 -13.56 -4.18
C LYS A 56 2.17 -14.27 -5.16
N TRP A 57 2.95 -13.53 -5.93
CA TRP A 57 3.90 -14.10 -6.89
C TRP A 57 4.98 -14.92 -6.18
N LEU A 58 5.56 -14.39 -5.11
CA LEU A 58 6.55 -15.09 -4.29
C LEU A 58 5.94 -16.33 -3.62
N ALA A 59 4.70 -16.24 -3.11
CA ALA A 59 4.00 -17.37 -2.51
C ALA A 59 3.75 -18.50 -3.51
N HIS A 60 3.35 -18.16 -4.74
CA HIS A 60 3.09 -19.15 -5.80
C HIS A 60 4.37 -19.79 -6.32
N ASN A 61 5.43 -19.00 -6.50
CA ASN A 61 6.67 -19.49 -7.10
C ASN A 61 7.61 -20.17 -6.10
N TRP A 62 7.53 -19.85 -4.81
CA TRP A 62 8.50 -20.30 -3.82
C TRP A 62 7.89 -21.02 -2.60
N LEU A 63 6.72 -20.61 -2.13
CA LEU A 63 6.19 -21.06 -0.83
C LEU A 63 5.20 -22.22 -0.93
N LEU A 64 4.54 -22.39 -2.08
CA LEU A 64 3.74 -23.57 -2.39
C LEU A 64 4.68 -24.74 -2.69
N LYS A 65 5.25 -25.33 -1.63
CA LYS A 65 5.89 -26.65 -1.67
C LYS A 65 4.87 -27.67 -2.19
N ASP A 66 5.27 -28.42 -3.20
CA ASP A 66 4.44 -29.43 -3.86
C ASP A 66 3.70 -30.31 -2.86
N LYS A 67 2.41 -30.52 -3.13
CA LYS A 67 1.45 -31.17 -2.24
C LYS A 67 1.64 -32.69 -2.09
N ASP A 68 2.82 -33.22 -2.38
CA ASP A 68 3.03 -34.67 -2.50
C ASP A 68 3.24 -35.42 -1.17
N TYR A 69 3.08 -34.74 -0.01
CA TYR A 69 3.36 -35.32 1.31
C TYR A 69 2.21 -36.14 1.93
N TYR A 70 1.15 -36.46 1.18
CA TYR A 70 0.06 -37.34 1.64
C TYR A 70 -0.15 -38.60 0.77
N ASN A 71 0.73 -38.86 -0.19
CA ASN A 71 0.74 -40.09 -0.97
C ASN A 71 1.68 -41.11 -0.30
N HIS A 72 1.23 -41.65 0.83
CA HIS A 72 1.82 -42.84 1.45
C HIS A 72 0.67 -43.73 1.91
N ASP A 73 0.05 -44.38 0.92
CA ASP A 73 -0.63 -45.67 1.02
C ASP A 73 0.32 -46.80 1.42
#